data_AF-A0A7J6BCJ3-F1
#
_entry.id   AF-A0A7J6BCJ3-F1
#
_cell.length_a   1.000
_cell.length_b   1.000
_cell.length_c   1.000
_cell.angle_alpha   90.00
_cell.angle_beta   90.00
_cell.angle_gamma   90.00
#
_symmetry.space_group_name_H-M   'P 1'
#
loop_
_entity.id
_entity.type
_entity.pdbx_description
1 polymer ?
#
loop_
_entity_poly.entity_id
_entity_poly.type
_entity_poly.pdbx_seq_one_letter_code
_entity_poly.pdbx_strand_id
1 'polypeptide(L)'
;MDSETQPLEEARTRGKGGTMERVEDTGDTQPKDTEEDEEAQEEQPFNPLIVPGGCCERVKWLLSWPLSCLLYYTVPNCMLPHWERWFMVTFVVSTLWIAVFSYLMVWMVTIISFTLDIPDVIMGITFLAAGTSVPDCMASLIVARQGMGDMAVSNSIGSNIFDILLGLGFPWALRTLVVDYGSTVSINSRGLVYSVILLLASVFLTVLSVHLNHWRLDRRLGLGLMILYAIFLLCSICFELL
;
A
#
# COMPACT_ATOMS: atom_id res chain seq x y z
N MET A 1 -30.30 -39.99 16.08
CA MET A 1 -30.75 -38.62 15.79
C MET A 1 -31.85 -38.30 16.78
N ASP A 2 -31.36 -37.89 17.94
CA ASP A 2 -31.73 -36.72 18.72
C ASP A 2 -33.10 -36.66 19.38
N SER A 3 -33.01 -36.85 20.69
CA SER A 3 -34.04 -36.78 21.71
C SER A 3 -34.33 -35.34 22.14
N GLU A 4 -35.55 -35.22 22.65
CA GLU A 4 -36.32 -34.09 23.13
C GLU A 4 -35.68 -33.13 24.17
N THR A 5 -36.31 -31.94 24.22
CA THR A 5 -36.68 -31.11 25.40
C THR A 5 -35.69 -30.11 26.04
N GLN A 6 -36.07 -28.83 25.93
CA GLN A 6 -35.69 -27.66 26.77
C GLN A 6 -36.38 -27.74 28.18
N PRO A 7 -36.34 -26.73 29.09
CA PRO A 7 -35.50 -25.53 29.31
C PRO A 7 -34.95 -25.48 30.77
N LEU A 8 -34.26 -24.41 31.21
CA LEU A 8 -34.46 -23.72 32.52
C LEU A 8 -33.39 -22.66 32.80
N GLU A 9 -33.89 -21.51 33.22
CA GLU A 9 -33.24 -20.30 33.72
C GLU A 9 -33.02 -20.45 35.24
N GLU A 10 -31.81 -20.25 35.78
CA GLU A 10 -31.64 -19.82 37.19
C GLU A 10 -30.22 -19.35 37.57
N ALA A 11 -30.17 -18.10 38.07
CA ALA A 11 -29.45 -17.64 39.26
C ALA A 11 -27.90 -17.63 39.35
N ARG A 12 -27.33 -16.46 39.05
CA ARG A 12 -26.61 -15.54 39.96
C ARG A 12 -26.04 -16.10 41.29
N THR A 13 -24.70 -16.20 41.40
CA THR A 13 -23.88 -16.00 42.65
C THR A 13 -22.37 -16.00 42.27
N ARG A 14 -21.70 -14.84 42.17
CA ARG A 14 -20.83 -14.20 43.19
C ARG A 14 -19.81 -15.14 43.87
N GLY A 15 -18.50 -14.95 43.59
CA GLY A 15 -17.44 -15.27 44.56
C GLY A 15 -16.04 -15.61 44.06
N LYS A 16 -15.14 -14.62 44.12
CA LYS A 16 -13.70 -14.67 44.53
C LYS A 16 -12.71 -15.67 43.90
N GLY A 17 -11.66 -15.10 43.31
CA GLY A 17 -10.29 -15.19 43.82
C GLY A 17 -9.49 -16.46 43.48
N GLY A 18 -8.54 -16.33 42.55
CA GLY A 18 -7.50 -17.32 42.28
C GLY A 18 -6.24 -16.65 41.77
N THR A 19 -5.29 -16.45 42.69
CA THR A 19 -3.88 -16.09 42.44
C THR A 19 -3.19 -17.20 41.65
N MET A 20 -2.44 -16.89 40.59
CA MET A 20 -1.46 -17.83 40.05
C MET A 20 -0.20 -17.09 39.54
N GLU A 21 0.82 -17.19 40.40
CA GLU A 21 2.25 -17.36 40.12
C GLU A 21 3.00 -16.36 39.22
N ARG A 22 3.78 -15.52 39.91
CA ARG A 22 5.00 -14.86 39.44
C ARG A 22 6.13 -15.90 39.40
N VAL A 23 6.59 -16.25 38.20
CA VAL A 23 7.91 -16.85 38.00
C VAL A 23 8.83 -15.72 37.53
N GLU A 24 9.71 -15.28 38.43
CA GLU A 24 10.94 -14.58 38.08
C GLU A 24 11.96 -15.62 37.65
N ASP A 25 12.49 -15.52 36.43
CA ASP A 25 13.85 -15.98 36.15
C ASP A 25 14.60 -14.86 35.42
N THR A 26 15.88 -14.79 35.75
CA THR A 26 16.72 -13.60 35.71
C THR A 26 17.71 -13.71 34.56
N GLY A 27 17.88 -12.62 33.81
CA GLY A 27 19.14 -12.30 33.15
C GLY A 27 19.29 -12.74 31.70
N ASP A 28 19.18 -11.78 30.78
CA ASP A 28 20.38 -11.35 30.07
C ASP A 28 20.26 -9.90 29.63
N THR A 29 21.33 -9.14 29.87
CA THR A 29 21.41 -7.69 29.67
C THR A 29 22.31 -7.44 28.46
N GLN A 30 21.77 -6.96 27.33
CA GLN A 30 22.48 -6.10 26.38
C GLN A 30 21.55 -5.57 25.25
N PRO A 31 21.95 -4.47 24.58
CA PRO A 31 21.35 -3.15 24.71
C PRO A 31 20.16 -2.93 23.78
N LYS A 32 19.26 -2.03 24.19
CA LYS A 32 18.19 -1.45 23.38
C LYS A 32 18.75 -0.87 22.08
N ASP A 33 18.47 -1.53 20.97
CA ASP A 33 18.52 -0.95 19.64
C ASP A 33 17.63 0.29 19.62
N THR A 34 18.26 1.46 19.53
CA THR A 34 17.63 2.78 19.66
C THR A 34 17.08 3.27 18.32
N GLU A 35 16.80 2.36 17.38
CA GLU A 35 16.38 2.69 16.02
C GLU A 35 14.92 2.26 15.71
N GLU A 36 14.26 1.54 16.62
CA GLU A 36 12.88 1.06 16.42
C GLU A 36 11.80 2.06 16.87
N ASP A 37 12.18 3.13 17.58
CA ASP A 37 11.23 4.09 18.16
C ASP A 37 10.85 5.26 17.22
N GLU A 38 11.56 5.47 16.10
CA GLU A 38 11.26 6.60 15.19
C GLU A 38 10.21 6.28 14.11
N GLU A 39 10.04 5.01 13.71
CA GLU A 39 9.08 4.63 12.65
C GLU A 39 7.70 4.17 13.19
N ALA A 40 7.60 3.88 14.49
CA ALA A 40 6.37 3.36 15.11
C ALA A 40 5.34 4.46 15.48
N GLN A 41 5.63 5.73 15.19
CA GLN A 41 4.84 6.86 15.68
C GLN A 41 3.78 7.39 14.69
N GLU A 42 3.66 6.85 13.48
CA GLU A 42 2.73 7.37 12.45
C GLU A 42 1.31 6.76 12.45
N GLU A 43 1.02 5.72 13.24
CA GLU A 43 -0.27 5.01 13.17
C GLU A 43 -1.19 5.32 14.37
N GLN A 44 -1.22 6.58 14.83
CA GLN A 44 -2.33 7.07 15.66
C GLN A 44 -3.35 7.76 14.75
N PRO A 45 -4.67 7.62 14.98
CA PRO A 45 -5.67 8.35 14.21
C PRO A 45 -5.33 9.83 14.27
N PHE A 46 -5.01 10.42 13.11
CA PHE A 46 -4.54 11.80 12.99
C PHE A 46 -5.56 12.74 13.62
N ASN A 47 -5.29 13.16 14.86
CA ASN A 47 -6.06 14.19 15.54
C ASN A 47 -5.44 15.54 15.15
N PRO A 48 -6.12 16.38 14.35
CA PRO A 48 -5.58 17.66 13.86
C PRO A 48 -5.31 18.69 14.97
N LEU A 49 -5.53 18.33 16.23
CA LEU A 49 -5.47 19.18 17.43
C LEU A 49 -4.28 18.88 18.35
N ILE A 50 -3.41 17.92 18.02
CA ILE A 50 -2.21 17.63 18.81
C ILE A 50 -1.01 18.22 18.07
N VAL A 51 -0.41 19.26 18.65
CA VAL A 51 0.75 19.96 18.08
C VAL A 51 2.03 19.20 18.43
N PRO A 52 2.82 18.72 17.44
CA PRO A 52 4.07 18.03 17.71
C PRO A 52 5.15 18.98 18.26
N GLY A 53 6.06 18.45 19.09
CA GLY A 53 7.04 19.23 19.84
C GLY A 53 8.30 19.63 19.05
N GLY A 54 8.64 18.92 17.96
CA GLY A 54 9.83 19.21 17.16
C GLY A 54 9.65 20.38 16.18
N CYS A 55 10.68 21.22 15.98
CA CYS A 55 10.64 22.31 14.98
C CYS A 55 10.38 21.81 13.55
N CYS A 56 11.01 20.70 13.15
CA CYS A 56 10.83 20.11 11.82
C CYS A 56 9.43 19.50 11.66
N GLU A 57 8.92 18.87 12.72
CA GLU A 57 7.56 18.34 12.76
C GLU A 57 6.51 19.45 12.72
N ARG A 58 6.78 20.60 13.36
CA ARG A 58 5.89 21.76 13.35
C ARG A 58 5.78 22.41 11.97
N VAL A 59 6.87 22.43 11.20
CA VAL A 59 6.85 22.92 9.80
C VAL A 59 6.09 21.95 8.91
N LYS A 60 6.36 20.63 9.02
CA LYS A 60 5.60 19.60 8.29
C LYS A 60 4.12 19.65 8.64
N TRP A 61 3.80 19.78 9.94
CA TRP A 61 2.44 19.92 10.46
C TRP A 61 1.78 21.17 9.91
N LEU A 62 2.43 22.34 9.93
CA LEU A 62 1.84 23.58 9.46
C LEU A 62 1.59 23.57 7.94
N LEU A 63 2.46 22.90 7.18
CA LEU A 63 2.28 22.68 5.75
C LEU A 63 1.13 21.71 5.44
N SER A 64 1.02 20.62 6.19
CA SER A 64 -0.06 19.62 6.02
C SER A 64 -1.38 20.05 6.65
N TRP A 65 -1.36 20.97 7.62
CA TRP A 65 -2.53 21.43 8.38
C TRP A 65 -3.72 21.89 7.53
N PRO A 66 -3.57 22.78 6.51
CA PRO A 66 -4.72 23.18 5.68
C PRO A 66 -5.31 21.99 4.90
N LEU A 67 -4.46 21.07 4.44
CA LEU A 67 -4.87 19.88 3.71
C LEU A 67 -5.58 18.86 4.63
N SER A 68 -5.01 18.63 5.81
CA SER A 68 -5.56 17.74 6.83
C SER A 68 -6.87 18.28 7.42
N CYS A 69 -7.00 19.59 7.63
CA CYS A 69 -8.26 20.22 8.05
C CYS A 69 -9.34 20.11 6.99
N LEU A 70 -8.98 20.33 5.71
CA LEU A 70 -9.89 20.17 4.58
C LEU A 70 -10.41 18.72 4.48
N LEU A 71 -9.52 17.74 4.60
CA LEU A 71 -9.87 16.31 4.58
C LEU A 71 -10.64 15.88 5.83
N TYR A 72 -10.25 16.34 7.01
CA TYR A 72 -10.94 16.00 8.27
C TYR A 72 -12.38 16.53 8.30
N TYR A 73 -12.61 17.72 7.73
CA TYR A 73 -13.95 18.29 7.67
C TYR A 73 -14.83 17.63 6.60
N THR A 74 -14.23 17.13 5.52
CA THR A 74 -14.98 16.58 4.38
C THR A 74 -15.16 15.07 4.45
N VAL A 75 -14.23 14.32 5.05
CA VAL A 75 -14.34 12.87 5.26
C VAL A 75 -15.03 12.61 6.61
N PRO A 76 -16.27 12.08 6.63
CA PRO A 76 -16.93 11.73 7.88
C PRO A 76 -16.10 10.68 8.62
N ASN A 77 -15.88 10.85 9.92
CA ASN A 77 -15.07 9.92 10.70
C ASN A 77 -15.90 8.69 11.11
N CYS A 78 -15.68 7.57 10.44
CA CYS A 78 -16.35 6.29 10.70
C CYS A 78 -15.78 5.49 11.88
N MET A 79 -14.75 6.00 12.59
CA MET A 79 -14.26 5.36 13.81
C MET A 79 -15.15 5.61 15.04
N LEU A 80 -16.10 6.56 14.97
CA LEU A 80 -17.04 6.78 16.07
C LEU A 80 -18.24 5.83 15.97
N PRO A 81 -18.64 5.15 17.07
CA PRO A 81 -19.70 4.14 17.08
C PRO A 81 -21.10 4.67 16.69
N HIS A 82 -21.28 5.99 16.57
CA HIS A 82 -22.54 6.60 16.11
C HIS A 82 -22.64 6.71 14.57
N TRP A 83 -21.52 6.59 13.83
CA TRP A 83 -21.44 6.82 12.38
C TRP A 83 -21.07 5.57 11.56
N GLU A 84 -21.03 4.38 12.18
CA GLU A 84 -20.66 3.11 11.55
C GLU A 84 -21.50 2.77 10.29
N ARG A 85 -22.77 3.22 10.26
CA ARG A 85 -23.68 3.05 9.10
C ARG A 85 -23.32 3.89 7.88
N TRP A 86 -22.45 4.89 8.03
CA TRP A 86 -22.05 5.80 6.95
C TRP A 86 -20.73 5.39 6.27
N PHE A 87 -20.23 4.17 6.53
CA PHE A 87 -18.99 3.64 5.94
C PHE A 87 -18.93 3.76 4.41
N MET A 88 -20.04 3.50 3.70
CA MET A 88 -20.05 3.67 2.24
C MET A 88 -19.82 5.13 1.83
N VAL A 89 -20.34 6.10 2.59
CA VAL A 89 -20.17 7.52 2.27
C VAL A 89 -18.74 7.96 2.53
N THR A 90 -18.12 7.51 3.62
CA THR A 90 -16.71 7.81 3.92
C THR A 90 -15.78 7.21 2.86
N PHE A 91 -16.07 5.99 2.41
CA PHE A 91 -15.35 5.34 1.32
C PHE A 91 -15.48 6.12 -0.01
N VAL A 92 -16.70 6.52 -0.39
CA VAL A 92 -16.94 7.29 -1.62
C VAL A 92 -16.29 8.66 -1.57
N VAL A 93 -16.38 9.38 -0.44
CA VAL A 93 -15.77 10.70 -0.28
C VAL A 93 -14.24 10.61 -0.30
N SER A 94 -13.65 9.60 0.36
CA SER A 94 -12.20 9.34 0.29
C SER A 94 -11.75 9.06 -1.14
N THR A 95 -12.49 8.21 -1.87
CA THR A 95 -12.21 7.89 -3.27
C THR A 95 -12.27 9.14 -4.17
N LEU A 96 -13.26 10.01 -3.95
CA LEU A 96 -13.39 11.28 -4.68
C LEU A 96 -12.22 12.22 -4.40
N TRP A 97 -11.76 12.32 -3.15
CA TRP A 97 -10.58 13.10 -2.81
C TRP A 97 -9.30 12.56 -3.44
N ILE A 98 -9.10 11.25 -3.44
CA ILE A 98 -7.97 10.61 -4.14
C ILE A 98 -8.02 10.95 -5.63
N ALA A 99 -9.21 10.94 -6.26
CA ALA A 99 -9.36 11.34 -7.66
C ALA A 99 -9.02 12.83 -7.90
N VAL A 100 -9.45 13.73 -7.00
CA VAL A 100 -9.10 15.15 -7.07
C VAL A 100 -7.59 15.36 -6.90
N PHE A 101 -6.94 14.68 -5.95
CA PHE A 101 -5.50 14.77 -5.77
C PHE A 101 -4.72 14.19 -6.95
N SER A 102 -5.19 13.10 -7.53
CA SER A 102 -4.62 12.53 -8.76
C SER A 102 -4.68 13.54 -9.91
N TYR A 103 -5.81 14.22 -10.10
CA TYR A 103 -5.93 15.28 -11.11
C TYR A 103 -4.97 16.45 -10.84
N LEU A 104 -4.91 16.94 -9.60
CA LEU A 104 -3.99 18.01 -9.23
C LEU A 104 -2.52 17.61 -9.41
N MET A 105 -2.16 16.36 -9.08
CA MET A 105 -0.81 15.83 -9.28
C MET A 105 -0.43 15.86 -10.77
N VAL A 106 -1.28 15.33 -11.65
CA VAL A 106 -1.04 15.34 -13.10
C VAL A 106 -0.95 16.78 -13.63
N TRP A 107 -1.83 17.66 -13.16
CA TRP A 107 -1.82 19.07 -13.57
C TRP A 107 -0.53 19.79 -13.13
N MET A 108 -0.07 19.57 -11.89
CA MET A 108 1.22 20.12 -11.43
C MET A 108 2.40 19.57 -12.24
N VAL A 109 2.42 18.27 -12.50
CA VAL A 109 3.48 17.63 -13.27
C VAL A 109 3.56 18.21 -14.69
N THR A 110 2.44 18.43 -15.36
CA THR A 110 2.42 19.04 -16.71
C THR A 110 2.92 20.49 -16.71
N ILE A 111 2.59 21.30 -15.69
CA ILE A 111 3.14 22.66 -15.54
C ILE A 111 4.66 22.61 -15.36
N ILE A 112 5.15 21.70 -14.51
CA ILE A 112 6.59 21.52 -14.28
C ILE A 112 7.28 21.05 -15.56
N SER A 113 6.69 20.09 -16.27
CA SER A 113 7.21 19.57 -17.54
C SER A 113 7.35 20.69 -18.57
N PHE A 114 6.33 21.54 -18.71
CA PHE A 114 6.36 22.70 -19.60
C PHE A 114 7.42 23.73 -19.20
N THR A 115 7.62 23.95 -17.89
CA THR A 115 8.60 24.92 -17.38
C THR A 115 10.04 24.44 -17.57
N LEU A 116 10.27 23.13 -17.47
CA LEU A 116 11.60 22.52 -17.59
C LEU A 116 11.94 22.08 -19.03
N ASP A 117 11.03 22.26 -19.99
CA ASP A 117 11.14 21.79 -21.37
C ASP A 117 11.43 20.28 -21.48
N ILE A 118 10.90 19.50 -20.53
CA ILE A 118 10.98 18.04 -20.51
C ILE A 118 9.69 17.48 -21.14
N PRO A 119 9.76 16.45 -21.99
CA PRO A 119 8.56 15.80 -22.52
C PRO A 119 7.65 15.25 -21.41
N ASP A 120 6.34 15.56 -21.48
CA ASP A 120 5.33 15.12 -20.51
C ASP A 120 5.34 13.60 -20.29
N VAL A 121 5.63 12.84 -21.35
CA VAL A 121 5.72 11.38 -21.31
C VAL A 121 6.81 10.92 -20.36
N ILE A 122 7.98 11.57 -20.37
CA ILE A 122 9.10 11.23 -19.49
C ILE A 122 8.75 11.55 -18.04
N MET A 123 8.13 12.70 -17.79
CA MET A 123 7.65 13.08 -16.45
C MET A 123 6.56 12.13 -15.95
N GLY A 124 5.69 11.63 -16.84
CA GLY A 124 4.67 10.63 -16.52
C GLY A 124 5.27 9.28 -16.10
N ILE A 125 6.19 8.73 -16.89
CA ILE A 125 6.81 7.42 -16.60
C ILE A 125 7.78 7.45 -15.42
N THR A 126 8.20 8.63 -14.95
CA THR A 126 9.15 8.77 -13.82
C THR A 126 8.47 9.33 -12.58
N PHE A 127 8.05 10.59 -12.61
CA PHE A 127 7.53 11.29 -11.44
C PHE A 127 6.14 10.80 -11.04
N LEU A 128 5.25 10.64 -12.02
CA LEU A 128 3.89 10.16 -11.76
C LEU A 128 3.91 8.68 -11.34
N ALA A 129 4.73 7.86 -12.00
CA ALA A 129 4.94 6.45 -11.62
C ALA A 129 5.57 6.28 -10.23
N ALA A 130 6.54 7.13 -9.86
CA ALA A 130 7.10 7.14 -8.50
C ALA A 130 6.05 7.61 -7.47
N GLY A 131 5.22 8.60 -7.84
CA GLY A 131 4.18 9.17 -7.00
C GLY A 131 3.09 8.18 -6.59
N THR A 132 2.79 7.16 -7.40
CA THR A 132 1.89 6.06 -7.03
C THR A 132 2.61 4.97 -6.24
N SER A 133 3.78 4.56 -6.70
CA SER A 133 4.53 3.43 -6.10
C SER A 133 5.00 3.69 -4.66
N VAL A 134 5.33 4.94 -4.31
CA VAL A 134 5.83 5.28 -2.96
C VAL A 134 4.75 5.08 -1.89
N PRO A 135 3.54 5.68 -2.00
CA PRO A 135 2.44 5.40 -1.09
C PRO A 135 2.06 3.92 -0.99
N ASP A 136 2.01 3.20 -2.11
CA ASP A 136 1.69 1.77 -2.13
C ASP A 136 2.74 0.92 -1.38
N CYS A 137 4.01 1.26 -1.54
CA CYS A 137 5.12 0.65 -0.80
C CYS A 137 5.00 0.94 0.70
N MET A 138 4.71 2.19 1.07
CA MET A 138 4.52 2.58 2.48
C MET A 138 3.35 1.85 3.12
N ALA A 139 2.20 1.77 2.46
CA ALA A 139 1.04 1.02 2.95
C ALA A 139 1.36 -0.47 3.15
N SER A 140 2.09 -1.08 2.21
CA SER A 140 2.53 -2.48 2.33
C SER A 140 3.53 -2.68 3.47
N LEU A 141 4.46 -1.73 3.66
CA LEU A 141 5.46 -1.76 4.72
C LEU A 141 4.82 -1.64 6.11
N ILE A 142 3.88 -0.71 6.29
CA ILE A 142 3.14 -0.51 7.53
C ILE A 142 2.42 -1.80 7.95
N VAL A 143 1.67 -2.40 7.03
CA VAL A 143 0.93 -3.64 7.29
C VAL A 143 1.87 -4.81 7.58
N ALA A 144 3.03 -4.87 6.92
CA ALA A 144 4.07 -5.85 7.21
C ALA A 144 4.66 -5.67 8.61
N ARG A 145 4.92 -4.42 9.04
CA ARG A 145 5.40 -4.08 10.39
C ARG A 145 4.41 -4.45 11.48
N GLN A 146 3.11 -4.42 11.18
CA GLN A 146 2.04 -4.87 12.08
C GLN A 146 1.92 -6.40 12.19
N GLY A 147 2.82 -7.15 11.53
CA GLY A 147 2.81 -8.62 11.54
C GLY A 147 1.81 -9.24 10.56
N MET A 148 1.14 -8.44 9.72
CA MET A 148 0.16 -8.88 8.73
C MET A 148 0.81 -9.10 7.35
N GLY A 149 1.82 -9.97 7.28
CA GLY A 149 2.60 -10.22 6.06
C GLY A 149 1.75 -10.63 4.84
N ASP A 150 0.72 -11.46 5.04
CA ASP A 150 -0.19 -11.89 3.96
C ASP A 150 -0.98 -10.72 3.36
N MET A 151 -1.33 -9.74 4.20
CA MET A 151 -2.02 -8.52 3.77
C MET A 151 -1.08 -7.56 3.06
N ALA A 152 0.18 -7.47 3.51
CA ALA A 152 1.21 -6.69 2.83
C ALA A 152 1.51 -7.23 1.42
N VAL A 153 1.62 -8.56 1.28
CA VAL A 153 1.83 -9.22 -0.01
C VAL A 153 0.64 -9.03 -0.95
N SER A 154 -0.59 -9.15 -0.43
CA SER A 154 -1.79 -8.94 -1.25
C SER A 154 -1.94 -7.49 -1.70
N ASN A 155 -1.59 -6.51 -0.86
CA ASN A 155 -1.56 -5.09 -1.25
C ASN A 155 -0.53 -4.84 -2.37
N SER A 156 0.70 -5.30 -2.20
CA SER A 156 1.78 -5.10 -3.19
C SER A 156 1.46 -5.74 -4.55
N ILE A 157 0.91 -6.96 -4.56
CA ILE A 157 0.52 -7.64 -5.80
C ILE A 157 -0.75 -7.00 -6.39
N GLY A 158 -1.72 -6.65 -5.54
CA GLY A 158 -3.01 -6.09 -5.91
C GLY A 158 -2.90 -4.72 -6.58
N SER A 159 -2.12 -3.78 -6.01
CA SER A 159 -1.92 -2.44 -6.58
C SER A 159 -1.32 -2.51 -7.98
N ASN A 160 -0.29 -3.34 -8.21
CA ASN A 160 0.32 -3.50 -9.53
C ASN A 160 -0.65 -4.07 -10.59
N ILE A 161 -1.47 -5.06 -10.20
CA ILE A 161 -2.49 -5.63 -11.09
C ILE A 161 -3.55 -4.57 -11.41
N PHE A 162 -4.01 -3.83 -10.40
CA PHE A 162 -4.98 -2.75 -10.55
C PHE A 162 -4.48 -1.64 -11.48
N ASP A 163 -3.22 -1.23 -11.35
CA ASP A 163 -2.61 -0.21 -12.21
C ASP A 163 -2.54 -0.65 -13.68
N ILE A 164 -2.24 -1.92 -13.96
CA ILE A 164 -2.22 -2.43 -15.33
C ILE A 164 -3.65 -2.50 -15.90
N LEU A 165 -4.61 -3.03 -15.12
CA LEU A 165 -6.00 -3.20 -15.58
C LEU A 165 -6.74 -1.88 -15.73
N LEU A 166 -6.67 -1.00 -14.73
CA LEU A 166 -7.39 0.27 -14.73
C LEU A 166 -6.58 1.44 -15.26
N GLY A 167 -5.25 1.45 -15.12
CA GLY A 167 -4.39 2.51 -15.66
C GLY A 167 -4.16 2.36 -17.17
N LEU A 168 -3.98 1.13 -17.68
CA LEU A 168 -3.77 0.88 -19.11
C LEU A 168 -4.99 0.29 -19.80
N GLY A 169 -5.58 -0.76 -19.21
CA GLY A 169 -6.68 -1.50 -19.84
C GLY A 169 -7.97 -0.68 -19.98
N PHE A 170 -8.37 0.04 -18.93
CA PHE A 170 -9.64 0.77 -18.90
C PHE A 170 -9.67 1.97 -19.88
N PRO A 171 -8.68 2.87 -19.96
CA PRO A 171 -8.68 3.96 -20.94
C PRO A 171 -8.65 3.46 -22.38
N TRP A 172 -7.92 2.36 -22.64
CA TRP A 172 -7.85 1.76 -23.96
C TRP A 172 -9.19 1.12 -24.37
N ALA A 173 -9.82 0.38 -23.46
CA ALA A 173 -11.16 -0.18 -23.67
C ALA A 173 -12.20 0.93 -23.90
N LEU A 174 -12.15 2.00 -23.10
CA LEU A 174 -13.05 3.14 -23.23
C LEU A 174 -12.87 3.85 -24.58
N ARG A 175 -11.62 4.08 -25.01
CA ARG A 175 -11.32 4.69 -26.31
C ARG A 175 -11.83 3.84 -27.48
N THR A 176 -11.63 2.53 -27.40
CA THR A 176 -12.04 1.59 -28.46
C THR A 176 -13.57 1.42 -28.53
N LEU A 177 -14.26 1.52 -27.38
CA LEU A 177 -15.71 1.33 -27.30
C LEU A 177 -16.51 2.61 -27.56
N VAL A 178 -15.97 3.78 -27.21
CA VAL A 178 -16.71 5.06 -27.26
C VAL A 178 -16.22 6.02 -28.35
N VAL A 179 -14.93 6.04 -28.66
CA VAL A 179 -14.32 7.09 -29.51
C VAL A 179 -14.06 6.60 -30.94
N ASP A 180 -13.31 5.51 -31.10
CA ASP A 180 -12.91 4.98 -32.42
C ASP A 180 -13.22 3.48 -32.51
N TYR A 181 -14.41 3.14 -33.03
CA TYR A 181 -14.78 1.75 -33.33
C TYR A 181 -13.83 1.17 -34.38
N GLY A 182 -12.92 0.28 -33.95
CA GLY A 182 -12.12 -0.55 -34.84
C GLY A 182 -10.76 0.01 -35.28
N SER A 183 -10.18 1.00 -34.59
CA SER A 183 -8.81 1.44 -34.91
C SER A 183 -7.78 0.36 -34.52
N THR A 184 -6.98 -0.11 -35.47
CA THR A 184 -5.87 -1.03 -35.22
C THR A 184 -4.62 -0.25 -34.84
N VAL A 185 -4.15 -0.41 -33.60
CA VAL A 185 -2.89 0.18 -33.15
C VAL A 185 -1.77 -0.77 -33.58
N SER A 186 -0.92 -0.32 -34.51
CA SER A 186 0.27 -1.07 -34.93
C SER A 186 1.33 -0.99 -33.84
N ILE A 187 1.51 -2.09 -33.10
CA ILE A 187 2.49 -2.16 -32.02
C ILE A 187 3.82 -2.74 -32.54
N ASN A 188 4.92 -2.10 -32.19
CA ASN A 188 6.28 -2.55 -32.53
C ASN A 188 6.53 -3.95 -31.93
N SER A 189 6.61 -4.96 -32.79
CA SER A 189 6.47 -6.37 -32.39
C SER A 189 7.72 -6.97 -31.75
N ARG A 190 8.90 -6.35 -31.89
CA ARG A 190 10.13 -6.91 -31.31
C ARG A 190 10.33 -6.45 -29.87
N GLY A 191 10.34 -5.15 -29.63
CA GLY A 191 10.50 -4.59 -28.29
C GLY A 191 9.42 -5.05 -27.31
N LEU A 192 8.15 -5.06 -27.74
CA LEU A 192 7.06 -5.50 -26.86
C LEU A 192 7.16 -6.98 -26.49
N VAL A 193 7.53 -7.86 -27.44
CA VAL A 193 7.70 -9.29 -27.15
C VAL A 193 8.80 -9.51 -26.13
N TYR A 194 9.92 -8.79 -26.22
CA TYR A 194 10.97 -8.86 -25.21
C TYR A 194 10.51 -8.35 -23.85
N SER A 195 9.83 -7.20 -23.78
CA SER A 195 9.28 -6.68 -22.52
C SER A 195 8.28 -7.66 -21.88
N VAL A 196 7.40 -8.29 -22.66
CA VAL A 196 6.43 -9.28 -22.16
C VAL A 196 7.14 -10.53 -21.65
N ILE A 197 8.13 -11.06 -22.38
CA ILE A 197 8.89 -12.23 -21.94
C ILE A 197 9.64 -11.92 -20.64
N LEU A 198 10.31 -10.76 -20.55
CA LEU A 198 11.03 -10.35 -19.35
C LEU A 198 10.09 -10.17 -18.15
N LEU A 199 8.91 -9.59 -18.35
CA LEU A 199 7.90 -9.43 -17.31
C LEU A 199 7.35 -10.79 -16.85
N LEU A 200 7.04 -11.69 -17.76
CA LEU A 200 6.58 -13.05 -17.41
C LEU A 200 7.68 -13.83 -16.68
N ALA A 201 8.94 -13.71 -17.12
CA ALA A 201 10.08 -14.32 -16.45
C ALA A 201 10.26 -13.77 -15.03
N SER A 202 10.09 -12.47 -14.81
CA SER A 202 10.22 -11.88 -13.48
C SER A 202 9.13 -12.38 -12.53
N VAL A 203 7.88 -12.44 -12.98
CA VAL A 203 6.77 -12.99 -12.19
C VAL A 203 6.98 -14.47 -11.89
N PHE A 204 7.43 -15.25 -12.87
CA PHE A 204 7.70 -16.67 -12.66
C PHE A 204 8.83 -16.89 -11.63
N LEU A 205 9.93 -16.13 -11.74
CA LEU A 205 11.06 -16.23 -10.81
C LEU A 205 10.66 -15.83 -9.38
N THR A 206 9.90 -14.75 -9.21
CA THR A 206 9.46 -14.32 -7.87
C THR A 206 8.51 -15.34 -7.24
N VAL A 207 7.54 -15.86 -7.99
CA VAL A 207 6.63 -16.91 -7.51
C VAL A 207 7.39 -18.19 -7.18
N LEU A 208 8.35 -18.59 -8.02
CA LEU A 208 9.20 -19.76 -7.77
C LEU A 208 10.03 -19.58 -6.49
N SER A 209 10.65 -18.42 -6.29
CA SER A 209 11.42 -18.13 -5.06
C SER A 209 10.55 -18.19 -3.80
N VAL A 210 9.32 -17.66 -3.85
CA VAL A 210 8.37 -17.74 -2.74
C VAL A 210 7.94 -19.20 -2.49
N HIS A 211 7.67 -19.95 -3.55
CA HIS A 211 7.27 -21.35 -3.46
C HIS A 211 8.39 -22.24 -2.88
N LEU A 212 9.65 -22.03 -3.30
CA LEU A 212 10.83 -22.72 -2.77
C LEU A 212 11.03 -22.41 -1.27
N ASN A 213 10.58 -21.25 -0.80
CA ASN A 213 10.62 -20.89 0.62
C ASN A 213 9.37 -21.31 1.40
N HIS A 214 8.61 -22.30 0.89
CA HIS A 214 7.42 -22.86 1.55
C HIS A 214 6.38 -21.81 1.97
N TRP A 215 6.23 -20.73 1.19
CA TRP A 215 5.29 -19.64 1.49
C TRP A 215 5.51 -18.95 2.85
N ARG A 216 6.73 -19.01 3.38
CA ARG A 216 7.11 -18.30 4.61
C ARG A 216 7.76 -16.96 4.26
N LEU A 217 7.23 -15.87 4.79
CA LEU A 217 7.79 -14.52 4.59
C LEU A 217 8.88 -14.25 5.65
N ASP A 218 10.09 -14.74 5.39
CA ASP A 218 11.25 -14.51 6.27
C ASP A 218 12.13 -13.34 5.79
N ARG A 219 12.85 -12.68 6.70
CA ARG A 219 13.86 -11.65 6.33
C ARG A 219 14.90 -12.16 5.31
N ARG A 220 15.22 -13.46 5.36
CA ARG A 220 16.12 -14.12 4.40
C ARG A 220 15.51 -14.20 3.00
N LEU A 221 14.20 -14.45 2.90
CA LEU A 221 13.49 -14.42 1.63
C LEU A 221 13.45 -13.01 1.05
N GLY A 222 13.21 -11.99 1.90
CA GLY A 222 13.25 -10.59 1.49
C GLY A 222 14.62 -10.18 0.91
N LEU A 223 15.72 -10.55 1.58
CA LEU A 223 17.07 -10.33 1.05
C LEU A 223 17.32 -11.14 -0.24
N GLY A 224 16.82 -12.38 -0.31
CA GLY A 224 16.90 -13.21 -1.51
C GLY A 224 16.15 -12.60 -2.71
N LEU A 225 14.97 -12.03 -2.48
CA LEU A 225 14.16 -11.31 -3.47
C LEU A 225 14.87 -10.04 -3.95
N MET A 226 15.49 -9.28 -3.05
CA MET A 226 16.32 -8.11 -3.40
C MET A 226 17.49 -8.49 -4.31
N ILE A 227 18.22 -9.56 -3.98
CA ILE A 227 19.35 -10.05 -4.78
C ILE A 227 18.85 -10.56 -6.13
N LEU A 228 17.77 -11.34 -6.15
CA LEU A 228 17.14 -11.84 -7.37
C LEU A 228 16.70 -10.69 -8.28
N TYR A 229 16.10 -9.63 -7.71
CA TYR A 229 15.71 -8.44 -8.45
C TYR A 229 16.91 -7.70 -9.04
N ALA A 230 18.00 -7.54 -8.28
CA ALA A 230 19.24 -6.94 -8.80
C ALA A 230 19.86 -7.76 -9.94
N ILE A 231 19.90 -9.10 -9.81
CA ILE A 231 20.35 -10.00 -10.87
C ILE A 231 19.45 -9.89 -12.10
N PHE A 232 18.13 -9.88 -11.90
CA PHE A 232 17.15 -9.72 -12.96
C PHE A 232 17.34 -8.39 -13.70
N LEU A 233 17.52 -7.27 -12.99
CA LEU A 233 17.80 -5.97 -13.60
C LEU A 233 19.10 -5.99 -14.40
N LEU A 234 20.16 -6.58 -13.86
CA LEU A 234 21.44 -6.70 -14.58
C LEU A 234 21.28 -7.52 -15.87
N CYS A 235 20.59 -8.66 -15.79
CA CYS A 235 20.27 -9.48 -16.96
C CYS A 235 19.40 -8.72 -17.97
N SER A 236 18.38 -7.99 -17.50
CA SER A 236 17.47 -7.20 -18.34
C SER A 236 18.23 -6.11 -19.11
N ILE A 237 19.11 -5.37 -18.42
CA ILE A 237 19.96 -4.35 -19.05
C ILE A 237 20.94 -4.99 -20.04
N CYS A 238 21.59 -6.09 -19.67
CA CYS A 238 22.48 -6.81 -20.59
C CYS A 238 21.74 -7.33 -21.84
N PHE A 239 20.49 -7.77 -21.70
CA PHE A 239 19.68 -8.28 -22.79
C PHE A 239 19.17 -7.18 -23.72
N GLU A 240 18.84 -6.00 -23.18
CA GLU A 240 18.46 -4.82 -23.98
C GLU A 240 19.66 -4.21 -24.74
N LEU A 241 20.88 -4.33 -24.19
CA LEU A 241 22.11 -3.84 -24.82
C LEU A 241 22.70 -4.79 -25.89
N LEU A 242 22.22 -6.03 -25.98
CA LEU A 242 22.72 -7.08 -26.88
C LEU A 242 21.91 -7.17 -28.18
#